data_AF-A0A8T4C251-F1
#
_entry.id   AF-A0A8T4C251-F1
#
_cell.length_a   1.000
_cell.length_b   1.000
_cell.length_c   1.000
_cell.angle_alpha   90.00
_cell.angle_beta   90.00
_cell.angle_gamma   90.00
#
_symmetry.space_group_name_H-M   'P 1'
#
loop_
_entity.id
_entity.type
_entity.pdbx_description
1 polymer ?
#
loop_
_entity_poly.entity_id
_entity_poly.type
_entity_poly.pdbx_seq_one_letter_code
_entity_poly.pdbx_strand_id
1 'polypeptide(L)'
;MISNENLAAIHGYLCSDGYVITNPITQKHKYYYIALRNKNITLLKDFQKKCNIVFGIKPIISKQIDRCKIQNKKLFIRLTSEFGSFYSHEWKMPTMNKKSLRRWMRAYFDCDGWVRVLKAKDRKIGLESVNEGGLKEIQSALLHNFSIKSNINPKKGRKIYAMNICGKDNLALFKNHIGFLHPEKSKKLEDALDSYMDYNWSIPQERGKLLQFILQKGRKRESRNEIRFYSILKKNLLLLNALLQKYNIRSKIFGPWKNNWGSEYFCLIVISDEIDKIRR
;
A
#
# COMPACT_ATOMS: atom_id res chain seq x y z
N MET A 1 15.20 23.72 -7.41
CA MET A 1 14.67 22.35 -7.62
C MET A 1 15.66 21.37 -7.02
N ILE A 2 15.24 20.49 -6.11
CA ILE A 2 16.13 19.54 -5.46
C ILE A 2 16.38 18.35 -6.39
N SER A 3 17.66 18.08 -6.66
CA SER A 3 18.11 16.97 -7.52
C SER A 3 18.79 15.83 -6.76
N ASN A 4 19.17 16.07 -5.49
CA ASN A 4 19.86 15.07 -4.67
C ASN A 4 18.86 14.13 -3.97
N GLU A 5 18.79 12.89 -4.46
CA GLU A 5 17.93 11.82 -3.94
C GLU A 5 18.12 11.54 -2.44
N ASN A 6 19.34 11.64 -1.92
CA ASN A 6 19.63 11.35 -0.52
C ASN A 6 19.20 12.51 0.38
N LEU A 7 19.42 13.76 -0.05
CA LEU A 7 18.95 14.94 0.66
C LEU A 7 17.43 14.98 0.72
N ALA A 8 16.76 14.63 -0.38
CA ALA A 8 15.31 14.47 -0.44
C ALA A 8 14.80 13.43 0.58
N ALA A 9 15.41 12.25 0.65
CA ALA A 9 15.03 11.26 1.66
C ALA A 9 15.28 11.73 3.10
N ILE A 10 16.39 12.42 3.38
CA ILE A 10 16.67 13.01 4.69
C ILE A 10 15.55 13.99 5.08
N HIS A 11 15.14 14.86 4.16
CA HIS A 11 14.00 15.76 4.39
C HIS A 11 12.71 14.98 4.69
N GLY A 12 12.39 13.93 3.91
CA GLY A 12 11.21 13.09 4.13
C GLY A 12 11.19 12.39 5.49
N TYR A 13 12.33 11.90 5.95
CA TYR A 13 12.50 11.36 7.31
C TYR A 13 12.26 12.42 8.38
N LEU A 14 12.76 13.65 8.17
CA LEU A 14 12.62 14.73 9.14
C LEU A 14 11.21 15.31 9.24
N CYS A 15 10.42 15.29 8.15
CA CYS A 15 9.02 15.73 8.18
C CYS A 15 8.05 14.73 8.82
N SER A 16 8.47 13.48 9.00
CA SER A 16 7.65 12.40 9.56
C SER A 16 8.05 12.12 11.01
N ASP A 17 8.92 11.12 11.22
CA ASP A 17 9.38 10.67 12.55
C ASP A 17 10.61 11.42 13.08
N GLY A 18 11.15 12.35 12.29
CA GLY A 18 12.32 13.11 12.66
C GLY A 18 12.01 14.40 13.42
N TYR A 19 13.07 15.01 13.94
CA TYR A 19 13.00 16.28 14.61
C TYR A 19 14.28 17.08 14.42
N VAL A 20 14.09 18.39 14.27
CA VAL A 20 15.15 19.40 14.16
C VAL A 20 14.91 20.39 15.29
N ILE A 21 15.74 20.34 16.33
CA ILE A 21 15.52 21.13 17.55
C ILE A 21 16.70 22.03 17.86
N THR A 22 16.38 23.24 18.28
CA THR A 22 17.29 24.17 18.95
C THR A 22 16.70 24.54 20.31
N ASN A 23 17.56 24.87 21.27
CA ASN A 23 17.11 25.39 22.55
C ASN A 23 16.33 26.70 22.37
N PRO A 24 15.39 27.01 23.28
CA PRO A 24 14.69 28.31 23.32
C PRO A 24 15.68 29.47 23.30
N ILE A 25 15.27 30.62 22.76
CA ILE A 25 16.12 31.83 22.65
C ILE A 25 16.69 32.22 24.03
N THR A 26 15.94 31.98 25.11
CA THR A 26 16.29 32.32 26.50
C THR A 26 17.45 31.52 27.10
N GLN A 27 17.83 30.36 26.55
CA GLN A 27 18.94 29.56 27.11
C GLN A 27 20.31 29.97 26.54
N LYS A 28 21.31 30.13 27.41
CA LYS A 28 22.69 30.53 27.05
C LYS A 28 23.41 29.50 26.17
N HIS A 29 23.30 28.22 26.51
CA HIS A 29 23.86 27.13 25.71
C HIS A 29 22.87 26.72 24.62
N LYS A 30 23.31 26.66 23.37
CA LYS A 30 22.49 26.21 22.23
C LYS A 30 22.97 24.85 21.75
N TYR A 31 22.05 23.88 21.73
CA TYR A 31 22.26 22.61 21.02
C TYR A 31 21.45 22.62 19.73
N TYR A 32 22.01 22.02 18.68
CA TYR A 32 21.39 21.94 17.35
C TYR A 32 21.29 20.47 16.96
N TYR A 33 20.19 19.82 17.35
CA TYR A 33 19.99 18.41 17.10
C TYR A 33 19.15 18.20 15.85
N ILE A 34 19.59 17.22 15.07
CA ILE A 34 18.85 16.66 13.95
C ILE A 34 18.79 15.16 14.22
N ALA A 35 17.60 14.59 14.27
CA ALA A 35 17.47 13.17 14.54
C ALA A 35 16.25 12.56 13.88
N LEU A 36 16.33 11.25 13.66
CA LEU A 36 15.20 10.39 13.32
C LEU A 36 14.89 9.50 14.53
N ARG A 37 13.63 9.45 14.96
CA ARG A 37 13.17 8.54 16.02
C ARG A 37 12.35 7.40 15.41
N ASN A 38 12.91 6.21 15.32
CA ASN A 38 12.21 5.07 14.75
C ASN A 38 12.74 3.76 15.36
N LYS A 39 11.86 2.76 15.57
CA LYS A 39 12.25 1.45 16.12
C LYS A 39 12.84 0.50 15.07
N ASN A 40 12.70 0.83 13.78
CA ASN A 40 13.19 0.01 12.69
C ASN A 40 14.65 0.37 12.36
N ILE A 41 15.57 -0.55 12.67
CA ILE A 41 17.01 -0.35 12.43
C ILE A 41 17.35 -0.12 10.95
N THR A 42 16.59 -0.69 10.02
CA THR A 42 16.81 -0.49 8.57
C THR A 42 16.64 0.98 8.20
N LEU A 43 15.61 1.63 8.73
CA LEU A 43 15.37 3.06 8.50
C LEU A 43 16.42 3.94 9.18
N LEU A 44 16.82 3.62 10.42
CA LEU A 44 17.89 4.35 11.12
C LEU A 44 19.23 4.26 10.38
N LYS A 45 19.59 3.08 9.85
CA LYS A 45 20.80 2.85 9.06
C LYS A 45 20.74 3.56 7.70
N ASP A 46 19.58 3.56 7.04
CA ASP A 46 19.41 4.29 5.78
C ASP A 46 19.57 5.80 6.00
N PHE A 47 18.91 6.37 7.02
CA PHE A 47 19.12 7.76 7.42
C PHE A 47 20.60 8.06 7.72
N GLN A 48 21.27 7.22 8.51
CA GLN A 48 22.70 7.35 8.81
C GLN A 48 23.56 7.38 7.55
N LYS A 49 23.36 6.42 6.65
CA LYS A 49 24.09 6.30 5.39
C LYS A 49 23.88 7.54 4.52
N LYS A 50 22.65 8.03 4.40
CA LYS A 50 22.33 9.21 3.59
C LYS A 50 22.95 10.47 4.15
N CYS A 51 22.90 10.69 5.46
CA CYS A 51 23.59 11.81 6.10
C CYS A 51 25.10 11.76 5.83
N ASN A 52 25.72 10.57 5.88
CA ASN A 52 27.13 10.43 5.59
C ASN A 52 27.46 10.78 4.12
N ILE A 53 26.62 10.34 3.17
CA ILE A 53 26.82 10.64 1.75
C ILE A 53 26.65 12.13 1.46
N VAL A 54 25.63 12.79 2.03
CA VAL A 54 25.30 14.18 1.69
C VAL A 54 26.17 15.19 2.46
N PHE A 55 26.51 14.87 3.70
CA PHE A 55 27.15 15.83 4.62
C PHE A 55 28.52 15.40 5.11
N GLY A 56 29.00 14.19 4.78
CA GLY A 56 30.24 13.64 5.34
C GLY A 56 30.17 13.39 6.84
N ILE A 57 28.96 13.34 7.41
CA ILE A 57 28.72 13.17 8.85
C ILE A 57 27.92 11.88 9.05
N LYS A 58 28.42 11.01 9.93
CA LYS A 58 27.73 9.77 10.31
C LYS A 58 26.95 10.00 11.61
N PRO A 59 25.61 10.09 11.57
CA PRO A 59 24.79 10.16 12.78
C PRO A 59 25.04 8.98 13.71
N ILE A 60 24.83 9.18 15.00
CA ILE A 60 24.97 8.11 16.00
C ILE A 60 23.61 7.45 16.21
N ILE A 61 23.54 6.14 15.99
CA ILE A 61 22.38 5.32 16.35
C ILE A 61 22.48 5.00 17.85
N SER A 62 21.40 5.22 18.60
CA SER A 62 21.35 4.96 20.04
C SER A 62 21.50 3.46 20.35
N LYS A 63 22.00 3.13 21.55
CA LYS A 63 22.11 1.73 22.01
C LYS A 63 20.75 1.02 22.07
N GLN A 64 19.69 1.78 22.37
CA GLN A 64 18.30 1.32 22.41
C GLN A 64 17.67 1.12 21.03
N ILE A 65 18.38 1.48 19.94
CA ILE A 65 17.91 1.33 18.55
C ILE A 65 16.55 2.04 18.34
N ASP A 66 16.40 3.21 18.95
CA ASP A 66 15.19 4.02 18.86
C ASP A 66 15.43 5.37 18.17
N ARG A 67 16.70 5.79 18.01
CA ARG A 67 17.09 7.10 17.50
C ARG A 67 18.36 7.05 16.69
N CYS A 68 18.46 7.92 15.70
CA CYS A 68 19.67 8.20 14.92
C CYS A 68 19.89 9.72 14.92
N LYS A 69 20.92 10.22 15.64
CA LYS A 69 21.07 11.65 15.97
C LYS A 69 22.40 12.26 15.54
N ILE A 70 22.36 13.54 15.20
CA ILE A 70 23.51 14.40 14.93
C ILE A 70 23.35 15.67 15.76
N GLN A 71 24.45 16.18 16.31
CA GLN A 71 24.51 17.54 16.85
C GLN A 71 25.44 18.37 15.98
N ASN A 72 24.91 19.25 15.15
CA ASN A 72 25.71 20.08 14.24
C ASN A 72 24.98 21.37 13.85
N LYS A 73 25.51 22.51 14.30
CA LYS A 73 24.93 23.85 14.05
C LYS A 73 24.88 24.20 12.56
N LYS A 74 25.97 23.96 11.83
CA LYS A 74 26.05 24.31 10.40
C LYS A 74 25.02 23.52 9.60
N LEU A 75 24.87 22.24 9.92
CA LEU A 75 23.88 21.38 9.28
C LEU A 75 22.45 21.80 9.60
N PHE A 76 22.15 22.15 10.85
CA PHE A 76 20.84 22.67 11.25
C PHE A 76 20.49 23.91 10.42
N ILE A 77 21.37 24.92 10.39
CA ILE A 77 21.13 26.17 9.68
C ILE A 77 20.92 25.91 8.18
N ARG A 78 21.74 25.03 7.59
CA ARG A 78 21.60 24.64 6.19
C ARG A 78 20.24 24.00 5.91
N LEU A 79 19.82 23.02 6.72
CA LEU A 79 18.54 22.34 6.53
C LEU A 79 17.36 23.31 6.70
N THR A 80 17.35 24.15 7.74
CA THR A 80 16.25 25.09 7.96
C THR A 80 16.20 26.21 6.93
N SER A 81 17.36 26.66 6.42
CA SER A 81 17.38 27.66 5.33
C SER A 81 16.94 27.07 3.99
N GLU A 82 17.28 25.81 3.71
CA GLU A 82 16.92 25.16 2.43
C GLU A 82 15.47 24.69 2.39
N PHE A 83 14.93 24.21 3.52
CA PHE A 83 13.62 23.55 3.58
C PHE A 83 12.55 24.29 4.38
N GLY A 84 12.96 25.27 5.18
CA GLY A 84 12.06 25.94 6.11
C GLY A 84 11.78 25.08 7.35
N SER A 85 10.50 24.77 7.58
CA SER A 85 10.04 24.10 8.79
C SER A 85 9.95 22.58 8.62
N PHE A 86 10.27 21.87 9.70
CA PHE A 86 10.11 20.42 9.82
C PHE A 86 9.01 20.05 10.83
N TYR A 87 8.37 21.05 11.44
CA TYR A 87 7.34 20.82 12.45
C TYR A 87 6.08 20.23 11.82
N SER A 88 5.39 19.38 12.58
CA SER A 88 4.30 18.53 12.09
C SER A 88 3.14 19.27 11.43
N HIS A 89 2.98 20.58 11.68
CA HIS A 89 1.93 21.42 11.11
C HIS A 89 2.38 22.30 9.93
N GLU A 90 3.69 22.44 9.71
CA GLU A 90 4.25 23.56 8.94
C GLU A 90 5.15 23.13 7.79
N TRP A 91 5.63 21.88 7.80
CA TRP A 91 6.49 21.40 6.74
C TRP A 91 5.80 21.51 5.37
N LYS A 92 6.59 21.77 4.33
CA LYS A 92 6.14 21.83 2.93
C LYS A 92 6.93 20.85 2.09
N MET A 93 6.28 20.22 1.13
CA MET A 93 6.93 19.34 0.19
C MET A 93 7.78 20.18 -0.78
N PRO A 94 9.10 19.97 -0.85
CA PRO A 94 9.96 20.74 -1.75
C PRO A 94 9.71 20.38 -3.23
N THR A 95 9.96 21.32 -4.13
CA THR A 95 9.97 21.03 -5.58
C THR A 95 11.20 20.19 -5.94
N MET A 96 10.98 18.98 -6.46
CA MET A 96 12.04 18.04 -6.82
C MET A 96 11.76 17.33 -8.14
N ASN A 97 12.80 16.76 -8.74
CA ASN A 97 12.62 15.84 -9.87
C ASN A 97 11.98 14.50 -9.41
N LYS A 98 11.40 13.74 -10.36
CA LYS A 98 10.68 12.48 -10.07
C LYS A 98 11.52 11.45 -9.30
N LYS A 99 12.83 11.38 -9.54
CA LYS A 99 13.74 10.46 -8.82
C LYS A 99 13.89 10.84 -7.34
N SER A 100 14.08 12.12 -7.04
CA SER A 100 14.20 12.66 -5.69
C SER A 100 12.88 12.60 -4.94
N LEU A 101 11.78 12.96 -5.62
CA LEU A 101 10.42 12.86 -5.08
C LEU A 101 10.08 11.43 -4.65
N ARG A 102 10.42 10.42 -5.46
CA ARG A 102 10.26 9.00 -5.09
C ARG A 102 10.95 8.67 -3.77
N ARG A 103 12.17 9.18 -3.55
CA ARG A 103 12.95 8.92 -2.33
C ARG A 103 12.40 9.67 -1.12
N TRP A 104 11.97 10.91 -1.31
CA TRP A 104 11.27 11.68 -0.29
C TRP A 104 9.99 10.97 0.16
N MET A 105 9.15 10.55 -0.81
CA MET A 105 7.90 9.83 -0.55
C MET A 105 8.13 8.53 0.20
N ARG A 106 9.12 7.72 -0.25
CA ARG A 106 9.46 6.47 0.42
C ARG A 106 9.82 6.71 1.89
N ALA A 107 10.71 7.67 2.17
CA ALA A 107 11.10 8.00 3.54
C ALA A 107 9.91 8.42 4.40
N TYR A 108 9.03 9.28 3.88
CA TYR A 108 7.85 9.75 4.59
C TYR A 108 6.84 8.62 4.88
N PHE A 109 6.53 7.78 3.88
CA PHE A 109 5.65 6.62 4.05
C PHE A 109 6.26 5.50 4.92
N ASP A 110 7.58 5.33 4.91
CA ASP A 110 8.27 4.36 5.76
C ASP A 110 8.18 4.72 7.25
N CYS A 111 8.01 6.00 7.58
CA CYS A 111 7.80 6.48 8.94
C CYS A 111 6.30 6.50 9.28
N ASP A 112 5.54 7.43 8.70
CA ASP A 112 4.14 7.71 9.10
C ASP A 112 3.12 6.79 8.43
N GLY A 113 3.49 6.17 7.31
CA GLY A 113 2.59 5.32 6.54
C GLY A 113 2.30 3.99 7.22
N TRP A 114 1.16 3.38 6.91
CA TRP A 114 0.82 2.03 7.35
C TRP A 114 0.16 1.25 6.21
N VAL A 115 0.20 -0.08 6.31
CA VAL A 115 -0.46 -0.99 5.36
C VAL A 115 -1.48 -1.83 6.11
N ARG A 116 -2.72 -1.81 5.64
CA ARG A 116 -3.80 -2.64 6.18
C ARG A 116 -4.17 -3.72 5.17
N VAL A 117 -4.20 -4.96 5.67
CA VAL A 117 -4.55 -6.16 4.90
C VAL A 117 -5.62 -6.93 5.63
N LEU A 118 -6.86 -6.79 5.18
CA LEU A 118 -7.99 -7.63 5.56
C LEU A 118 -8.45 -8.35 4.30
N LYS A 119 -8.15 -9.65 4.21
CA LYS A 119 -8.50 -10.50 3.06
C LYS A 119 -9.97 -10.33 2.70
N ALA A 120 -10.23 -10.14 1.41
CA ALA A 120 -11.56 -9.88 0.84
C ALA A 120 -12.30 -8.61 1.34
N LYS A 121 -11.76 -7.84 2.30
CA LYS A 121 -12.43 -6.65 2.88
C LYS A 121 -11.69 -5.34 2.60
N ASP A 122 -10.53 -5.13 3.22
CA ASP A 122 -9.84 -3.83 3.23
C ASP A 122 -8.37 -4.01 2.87
N ARG A 123 -7.92 -3.36 1.80
CA ARG A 123 -6.53 -3.39 1.31
C ARG A 123 -6.16 -1.97 0.94
N LYS A 124 -5.28 -1.36 1.73
CA LYS A 124 -4.86 0.01 1.51
C LYS A 124 -3.55 0.33 2.18
N ILE A 125 -2.87 1.32 1.60
CA ILE A 125 -1.83 2.09 2.28
C ILE A 125 -2.51 3.33 2.85
N GLY A 126 -2.24 3.65 4.09
CA GLY A 126 -2.74 4.87 4.72
C GLY A 126 -1.65 5.69 5.36
N LEU A 127 -1.96 6.96 5.58
CA LEU A 127 -1.11 7.90 6.28
C LEU A 127 -2.00 8.88 7.05
N GLU A 128 -1.56 9.31 8.23
CA GLU A 128 -2.30 10.26 9.07
C GLU A 128 -1.40 11.43 9.43
N SER A 129 -1.91 12.65 9.29
CA SER A 129 -1.16 13.86 9.62
C SER A 129 -2.07 14.99 10.08
N VAL A 130 -1.52 15.88 10.91
CA VAL A 130 -2.14 17.14 11.31
C VAL A 130 -1.94 18.25 10.26
N ASN A 131 -1.00 18.07 9.32
CA ASN A 131 -0.72 18.99 8.23
C ASN A 131 -1.52 18.60 6.98
N GLU A 132 -2.75 19.12 6.88
CA GLU A 132 -3.62 18.90 5.71
C GLU A 132 -2.98 19.39 4.40
N GLY A 133 -2.30 20.56 4.45
CA GLY A 133 -1.62 21.14 3.28
C GLY A 133 -0.56 20.21 2.73
N GLY A 134 0.31 19.68 3.60
CA GLY A 134 1.31 18.69 3.25
C GLY A 134 0.71 17.40 2.69
N LEU A 135 -0.42 16.92 3.22
CA LEU A 135 -1.12 15.77 2.63
C LEU A 135 -1.66 16.07 1.23
N LYS A 136 -2.20 17.27 0.98
CA LYS A 136 -2.68 17.67 -0.36
C LYS A 136 -1.53 17.74 -1.36
N GLU A 137 -0.36 18.24 -0.95
CA GLU A 137 0.87 18.21 -1.76
C GLU A 137 1.30 16.77 -2.08
N ILE A 138 1.25 15.87 -1.10
CA ILE A 138 1.53 14.45 -1.30
C ILE A 138 0.55 13.82 -2.30
N GLN A 139 -0.75 14.08 -2.16
CA GLN A 139 -1.79 13.56 -3.06
C GLN A 139 -1.59 14.04 -4.49
N SER A 140 -1.33 15.33 -4.67
CA SER A 140 -1.02 15.93 -5.98
C SER A 140 0.21 15.25 -6.60
N ALA A 141 1.27 15.07 -5.82
CA ALA A 141 2.49 14.40 -6.27
C ALA A 141 2.27 12.94 -6.65
N LEU A 142 1.50 12.18 -5.87
CA LEU A 142 1.10 10.80 -6.18
C LEU A 142 0.36 10.71 -7.54
N LEU A 143 -0.60 11.61 -7.76
CA LEU A 143 -1.40 11.63 -8.97
C LEU A 143 -0.56 12.01 -10.20
N HIS A 144 0.14 13.15 -10.15
CA HIS A 144 0.79 13.70 -11.35
C HIS A 144 2.12 13.03 -11.69
N ASN A 145 2.85 12.50 -10.70
CA ASN A 145 4.17 11.92 -10.95
C ASN A 145 4.14 10.39 -11.07
N PHE A 146 3.16 9.73 -10.43
CA PHE A 146 3.12 8.27 -10.33
C PHE A 146 1.78 7.67 -10.79
N SER A 147 0.81 8.50 -11.20
CA SER A 147 -0.54 8.07 -11.59
C SER A 147 -1.26 7.29 -10.48
N ILE A 148 -0.90 7.53 -9.22
CA ILE A 148 -1.49 6.89 -8.05
C ILE A 148 -2.60 7.78 -7.51
N LYS A 149 -3.84 7.28 -7.53
CA LYS A 149 -4.99 7.97 -6.93
C LYS A 149 -5.03 7.71 -5.43
N SER A 150 -5.34 8.74 -4.65
CA SER A 150 -5.55 8.65 -3.20
C SER A 150 -6.68 9.57 -2.75
N ASN A 151 -7.24 9.28 -1.58
CA ASN A 151 -8.31 10.08 -0.97
C ASN A 151 -7.87 10.59 0.40
N ILE A 152 -8.16 11.86 0.71
CA ILE A 152 -7.92 12.47 2.02
C ILE A 152 -9.27 12.69 2.68
N ASN A 153 -9.42 12.23 3.93
CA ASN A 153 -10.63 12.46 4.72
C ASN A 153 -10.25 12.96 6.12
N PRO A 154 -10.98 13.94 6.70
CA PRO A 154 -10.80 14.32 8.09
C PRO A 154 -11.24 13.18 9.01
N LYS A 155 -10.54 12.97 10.13
CA LYS A 155 -10.98 12.05 11.18
C LYS A 155 -12.02 12.72 12.08
N LYS A 156 -13.15 12.04 12.29
CA LYS A 156 -14.24 12.56 13.13
C LYS A 156 -13.73 12.88 14.55
N GLY A 157 -13.96 14.10 15.00
CA GLY A 157 -13.61 14.55 16.36
C GLY A 157 -12.12 14.83 16.61
N ARG A 158 -11.27 14.87 15.57
CA ARG A 158 -9.84 15.19 15.71
C ARG A 158 -9.39 16.12 14.58
N LYS A 159 -8.44 17.03 14.85
CA LYS A 159 -7.77 17.84 13.82
C LYS A 159 -6.66 17.03 13.11
N ILE A 160 -7.02 15.85 12.62
CA ILE A 160 -6.14 14.89 11.95
C ILE A 160 -6.81 14.47 10.65
N TYR A 161 -6.01 14.37 9.60
CA TYR A 161 -6.45 13.99 8.26
C TYR A 161 -5.83 12.66 7.88
N ALA A 162 -6.61 11.78 7.26
CA ALA A 162 -6.19 10.46 6.84
C ALA A 162 -6.20 10.37 5.31
N MET A 163 -5.01 10.15 4.72
CA MET A 163 -4.87 9.79 3.32
C MET A 163 -4.94 8.27 3.18
N ASN A 164 -5.64 7.77 2.14
CA ASN A 164 -5.70 6.36 1.80
C ASN A 164 -5.44 6.14 0.30
N ILE A 165 -4.59 5.17 -0.03
CA ILE A 165 -4.37 4.64 -1.38
C ILE A 165 -5.02 3.25 -1.43
N CYS A 166 -6.03 3.09 -2.27
CA CYS A 166 -6.84 1.88 -2.36
C CYS A 166 -6.88 1.34 -3.80
N GLY A 167 -7.18 0.06 -3.95
CA GLY A 167 -7.34 -0.60 -5.26
C GLY A 167 -6.04 -1.24 -5.76
N LYS A 168 -6.17 -2.39 -6.43
CA LYS A 168 -5.04 -3.23 -6.83
C LYS A 168 -4.01 -2.46 -7.66
N ASP A 169 -4.48 -1.71 -8.64
CA ASP A 169 -3.63 -0.97 -9.58
C ASP A 169 -2.84 0.14 -8.88
N ASN A 170 -3.49 0.93 -8.02
CA ASN A 170 -2.80 1.98 -7.25
C ASN A 170 -1.77 1.39 -6.27
N LEU A 171 -2.09 0.27 -5.63
CA LEU A 171 -1.15 -0.42 -4.74
C LEU A 171 0.04 -1.01 -5.50
N ALA A 172 -0.18 -1.54 -6.70
CA ALA A 172 0.88 -2.06 -7.57
C ALA A 172 1.77 -0.92 -8.08
N LEU A 173 1.19 0.20 -8.52
CA LEU A 173 1.92 1.41 -8.89
C LEU A 173 2.74 1.94 -7.72
N PHE A 174 2.18 1.96 -6.51
CA PHE A 174 2.92 2.34 -5.31
C PHE A 174 4.10 1.40 -5.07
N LYS A 175 3.91 0.08 -5.09
CA LYS A 175 4.99 -0.91 -4.93
C LYS A 175 6.12 -0.68 -5.93
N ASN A 176 5.79 -0.48 -7.20
CA ASN A 176 6.75 -0.39 -8.29
C ASN A 176 7.49 0.94 -8.32
N HIS A 177 6.80 2.06 -8.04
CA HIS A 177 7.41 3.38 -8.14
C HIS A 177 8.00 3.88 -6.83
N ILE A 178 7.29 3.70 -5.71
CA ILE A 178 7.68 4.25 -4.41
C ILE A 178 8.20 3.13 -3.52
N GLY A 179 7.38 2.13 -3.22
CA GLY A 179 7.71 0.98 -2.36
C GLY A 179 7.99 1.37 -0.91
N PHE A 180 8.22 0.36 -0.06
CA PHE A 180 8.67 0.55 1.32
C PHE A 180 10.10 0.03 1.46
N LEU A 181 10.91 0.72 2.26
CA LEU A 181 12.16 0.16 2.79
C LEU A 181 11.91 -0.62 4.09
N HIS A 182 10.86 -0.26 4.85
CA HIS A 182 10.48 -0.96 6.07
C HIS A 182 10.04 -2.40 5.73
N PRO A 183 10.74 -3.43 6.21
CA PRO A 183 10.54 -4.82 5.78
C PRO A 183 9.10 -5.31 6.02
N GLU A 184 8.54 -5.05 7.20
CA GLU A 184 7.16 -5.46 7.50
C GLU A 184 6.10 -4.74 6.65
N LYS A 185 6.29 -3.46 6.33
CA LYS A 185 5.35 -2.70 5.49
C LYS A 185 5.45 -3.17 4.04
N SER A 186 6.67 -3.46 3.58
CA SER A 186 6.92 -4.09 2.27
C SER A 186 6.17 -5.42 2.18
N LYS A 187 6.40 -6.34 3.12
CA LYS A 187 5.72 -7.64 3.16
C LYS A 187 4.19 -7.49 3.18
N LYS A 188 3.65 -6.61 4.03
CA LYS A 188 2.19 -6.35 4.07
C LYS A 188 1.66 -5.80 2.74
N LEU A 189 2.42 -5.00 2.00
CA LEU A 189 1.99 -4.52 0.68
C LEU A 189 1.93 -5.67 -0.33
N GLU A 190 2.84 -6.64 -0.24
CA GLU A 190 2.80 -7.86 -1.06
C GLU A 190 1.59 -8.72 -0.70
N ASP A 191 1.37 -8.98 0.60
CA ASP A 191 0.19 -9.70 1.08
C ASP A 191 -1.12 -9.02 0.63
N ALA A 192 -1.15 -7.68 0.58
CA ALA A 192 -2.29 -6.91 0.10
C ALA A 192 -2.57 -7.20 -1.38
N LEU A 193 -1.53 -7.19 -2.23
CA LEU A 193 -1.62 -7.42 -3.66
C LEU A 193 -2.00 -8.86 -3.98
N ASP A 194 -1.42 -9.83 -3.27
CA ASP A 194 -1.67 -11.26 -3.47
C ASP A 194 -3.06 -11.67 -2.98
N SER A 195 -3.63 -10.92 -2.03
CA SER A 195 -4.99 -11.16 -1.54
C SER A 195 -6.10 -10.65 -2.45
N TYR A 196 -5.78 -10.01 -3.59
CA TYR A 196 -6.77 -9.71 -4.63
C TYR A 196 -7.13 -10.98 -5.39
N MET A 197 -8.39 -11.40 -5.30
CA MET A 197 -8.87 -12.51 -6.11
C MET A 197 -8.96 -12.10 -7.58
N ASP A 198 -8.41 -12.92 -8.46
CA ASP A 198 -8.77 -12.86 -9.87
C ASP A 198 -10.14 -13.51 -10.04
N TYR A 199 -11.10 -12.70 -10.46
CA TYR A 199 -12.45 -13.18 -10.71
C TYR A 199 -12.62 -13.75 -12.11
N ASN A 200 -11.67 -13.56 -13.03
CA ASN A 200 -11.76 -14.16 -14.36
C ASN A 200 -11.44 -15.65 -14.28
N TRP A 201 -12.27 -16.47 -14.90
CA TRP A 201 -12.03 -17.91 -14.96
C TRP A 201 -11.36 -18.27 -16.28
N SER A 202 -10.17 -18.85 -16.21
CA SER A 202 -9.58 -19.57 -17.33
C SER A 202 -10.20 -20.98 -17.36
N ILE A 203 -11.31 -21.14 -18.08
CA ILE A 203 -12.05 -22.40 -18.15
C ILE A 203 -11.43 -23.26 -19.26
N PRO A 204 -10.76 -24.37 -18.94
CA PRO A 204 -10.11 -25.20 -19.94
C PRO A 204 -11.16 -25.92 -20.80
N GLN A 205 -10.93 -25.99 -22.11
CA GLN A 205 -11.81 -26.68 -23.05
C GLN A 205 -11.59 -28.21 -23.04
N GLU A 206 -10.36 -28.63 -22.75
CA GLU A 206 -9.96 -30.03 -22.70
C GLU A 206 -10.64 -30.77 -21.54
N ARG A 207 -11.21 -31.94 -21.83
CA ARG A 207 -12.10 -32.68 -20.94
C ARG A 207 -11.50 -32.99 -19.56
N GLY A 208 -10.28 -33.52 -19.52
CA GLY A 208 -9.60 -33.85 -18.26
C GLY A 208 -9.31 -32.62 -17.40
N LYS A 209 -8.85 -31.54 -18.03
CA LYS A 209 -8.61 -30.25 -17.35
C LYS A 209 -9.91 -29.59 -16.90
N LEU A 210 -11.00 -29.73 -17.68
CA LEU A 210 -12.32 -29.24 -17.31
C LEU A 210 -12.85 -29.96 -16.07
N LEU A 211 -12.68 -31.27 -15.98
CA LEU A 211 -13.06 -32.03 -14.78
C LEU A 211 -12.31 -31.52 -13.54
N GLN A 212 -10.99 -31.33 -13.65
CA GLN A 212 -10.18 -30.80 -12.56
C GLN A 212 -10.63 -29.38 -12.17
N PHE A 213 -10.92 -28.53 -13.14
CA PHE A 213 -11.48 -27.20 -12.90
C PHE A 213 -12.82 -27.27 -12.15
N ILE A 214 -13.73 -28.17 -12.57
CA ILE A 214 -15.04 -28.39 -11.92
C ILE A 214 -14.87 -28.82 -10.47
N LEU A 215 -13.98 -29.76 -10.19
CA LEU A 215 -13.72 -30.25 -8.84
C LEU A 215 -13.06 -29.18 -7.96
N GLN A 216 -12.17 -28.37 -8.53
CA GLN A 216 -11.47 -27.31 -7.81
C GLN A 216 -12.37 -26.10 -7.49
N LYS A 217 -13.25 -25.70 -8.42
CA LYS A 217 -14.08 -24.50 -8.30
C LYS A 217 -15.49 -24.78 -7.79
N GLY A 218 -16.01 -25.97 -8.04
CA GLY A 218 -17.36 -26.38 -7.67
C GLY A 218 -17.47 -26.61 -6.17
N ARG A 219 -18.59 -26.18 -5.59
CA ARG A 219 -18.97 -26.51 -4.21
C ARG A 219 -20.07 -27.55 -4.23
N LYS A 220 -19.76 -28.76 -3.76
CA LYS A 220 -20.73 -29.85 -3.65
C LYS A 220 -21.74 -29.54 -2.55
N ARG A 221 -23.02 -29.78 -2.82
CA ARG A 221 -24.11 -29.78 -1.85
C ARG A 221 -24.77 -31.15 -1.87
N GLU A 222 -24.34 -32.01 -0.95
CA GLU A 222 -24.71 -33.43 -0.92
C GLU A 222 -26.22 -33.64 -0.79
N SER A 223 -26.89 -32.86 0.06
CA SER A 223 -28.34 -32.97 0.28
C SER A 223 -29.23 -32.74 -0.94
N ARG A 224 -28.68 -32.18 -2.04
CA ARG A 224 -29.41 -31.96 -3.30
C ARG A 224 -28.71 -32.60 -4.50
N ASN A 225 -27.69 -33.40 -4.25
CA ASN A 225 -26.84 -34.01 -5.27
C ASN A 225 -26.39 -33.03 -6.37
N GLU A 226 -25.93 -31.84 -5.98
CA GLU A 226 -25.58 -30.77 -6.93
C GLU A 226 -24.19 -30.18 -6.65
N ILE A 227 -23.57 -29.63 -7.69
CA ILE A 227 -22.35 -28.83 -7.62
C ILE A 227 -22.70 -27.41 -8.02
N ARG A 228 -22.29 -26.46 -7.17
CA ARG A 228 -22.59 -25.04 -7.32
C ARG A 228 -21.33 -24.26 -7.65
N PHE A 229 -21.41 -23.38 -8.63
CA PHE A 229 -20.34 -22.48 -9.02
C PHE A 229 -20.79 -21.04 -8.80
N TYR A 230 -20.07 -20.30 -7.99
CA TYR A 230 -20.39 -18.92 -7.64
C TYR A 230 -19.42 -17.96 -8.30
N SER A 231 -19.94 -16.94 -8.99
CA SER A 231 -19.12 -15.92 -9.63
C SER A 231 -19.80 -14.55 -9.54
N ILE A 232 -19.02 -13.50 -9.30
CA ILE A 232 -19.50 -12.12 -9.45
C ILE A 232 -19.60 -11.72 -10.94
N LEU A 233 -18.86 -12.41 -11.81
CA LEU A 233 -18.92 -12.22 -13.26
C LEU A 233 -19.84 -13.27 -13.89
N LYS A 234 -21.03 -12.85 -14.35
CA LYS A 234 -21.99 -13.73 -15.04
C LYS A 234 -21.38 -14.43 -16.26
N LYS A 235 -20.48 -13.74 -16.99
CA LYS A 235 -19.76 -14.27 -18.16
C LYS A 235 -19.03 -15.58 -17.88
N ASN A 236 -18.39 -15.73 -16.71
CA ASN A 236 -17.71 -16.98 -16.36
C ASN A 236 -18.69 -18.17 -16.31
N LEU A 237 -19.86 -17.95 -15.73
CA LEU A 237 -20.88 -19.00 -15.61
C LEU A 237 -21.51 -19.32 -16.96
N LEU A 238 -21.69 -18.32 -17.83
CA LEU A 238 -22.17 -18.52 -19.20
C LEU A 238 -21.17 -19.35 -20.01
N LEU A 239 -19.88 -19.03 -19.92
CA LEU A 239 -18.82 -19.79 -20.59
C LEU A 239 -18.75 -21.24 -20.08
N LEU A 240 -18.81 -21.43 -18.76
CA LEU A 240 -18.84 -22.78 -18.17
C LEU A 240 -20.09 -23.55 -18.59
N ASN A 241 -21.27 -22.92 -18.55
CA ASN A 241 -22.53 -23.53 -18.97
C ASN A 241 -22.51 -23.97 -20.43
N ALA A 242 -22.04 -23.11 -21.34
CA ALA A 242 -21.92 -23.43 -22.76
C ALA A 242 -20.97 -24.62 -22.98
N LEU A 243 -19.87 -24.68 -22.23
CA LEU A 243 -18.94 -25.79 -22.31
C LEU A 243 -19.52 -27.10 -21.75
N LEU A 244 -20.22 -27.04 -20.61
CA LEU A 244 -20.93 -28.20 -20.04
C LEU A 244 -21.99 -28.75 -20.99
N GLN A 245 -22.74 -27.86 -21.66
CA GLN A 245 -23.74 -28.26 -22.66
C GLN A 245 -23.14 -29.03 -23.84
N LYS A 246 -21.91 -28.72 -24.27
CA LYS A 246 -21.20 -29.51 -25.29
C LYS A 246 -20.96 -30.97 -24.88
N TYR A 247 -20.89 -31.25 -23.58
CA TYR A 247 -20.75 -32.58 -23.01
C TYR A 247 -22.09 -33.17 -22.55
N ASN A 248 -23.22 -32.61 -23.00
CA ASN A 248 -24.57 -33.02 -22.61
C ASN A 248 -24.82 -33.00 -21.10
N ILE A 249 -24.17 -32.08 -20.38
CA ILE A 249 -24.37 -31.88 -18.95
C ILE A 249 -25.41 -30.80 -18.74
N ARG A 250 -26.46 -31.15 -18.00
CA ARG A 250 -27.53 -30.21 -17.64
C ARG A 250 -27.05 -29.25 -16.56
N SER A 251 -27.20 -27.97 -16.83
CA SER A 251 -26.85 -26.91 -15.90
C SER A 251 -27.75 -25.68 -16.05
N LYS A 252 -27.92 -24.92 -14.97
CA LYS A 252 -28.77 -23.72 -14.95
C LYS A 252 -28.14 -22.60 -14.14
N ILE A 253 -28.16 -21.39 -14.70
CA ILE A 253 -27.66 -20.17 -14.05
C ILE A 253 -28.81 -19.48 -13.30
N PHE A 254 -28.50 -19.00 -12.10
CA PHE A 254 -29.38 -18.24 -11.22
C PHE A 254 -28.71 -16.94 -10.77
N GLY A 255 -29.53 -16.02 -10.26
CA GLY A 255 -29.12 -14.70 -9.78
C GLY A 255 -29.56 -13.56 -10.72
N PRO A 256 -29.13 -12.32 -10.45
CA PRO A 256 -28.18 -11.96 -9.40
C PRO A 256 -28.76 -12.13 -7.99
N TRP A 257 -27.89 -12.49 -7.05
CA TRP A 257 -28.17 -12.46 -5.61
C TRP A 257 -27.22 -11.49 -4.94
N LYS A 258 -27.67 -10.85 -3.85
CA LYS A 258 -26.81 -9.96 -3.05
C LYS A 258 -26.34 -10.69 -1.82
N ASN A 259 -25.03 -10.66 -1.55
CA ASN A 259 -24.50 -11.14 -0.28
C ASN A 259 -24.67 -10.08 0.83
N ASN A 260 -24.31 -10.42 2.07
CA ASN A 260 -24.38 -9.50 3.21
C ASN A 260 -23.51 -8.24 3.07
N TRP A 261 -22.61 -8.20 2.08
CA TRP A 261 -21.74 -7.05 1.76
C TRP A 261 -22.30 -6.20 0.61
N GLY A 262 -23.51 -6.49 0.14
CA GLY A 262 -24.16 -5.80 -0.99
C GLY A 262 -23.58 -6.16 -2.35
N SER A 263 -22.59 -7.04 -2.43
CA SER A 263 -22.02 -7.49 -3.71
C SER A 263 -22.95 -8.47 -4.40
N GLU A 264 -23.20 -8.23 -5.69
CA GLU A 264 -23.98 -9.13 -6.52
C GLU A 264 -23.15 -10.32 -6.98
N TYR A 265 -23.77 -11.49 -7.02
CA TYR A 265 -23.18 -12.71 -7.53
C TYR A 265 -24.22 -13.60 -8.21
N PHE A 266 -23.73 -14.50 -9.04
CA PHE A 266 -24.50 -15.46 -9.80
C PHE A 266 -24.10 -16.88 -9.39
N CYS A 267 -24.97 -17.85 -9.70
CA CYS A 267 -24.71 -19.25 -9.39
C CYS A 267 -25.09 -20.16 -10.56
N LEU A 268 -24.18 -21.02 -10.98
CA LEU A 268 -24.47 -22.12 -11.89
C LEU A 268 -24.65 -23.39 -11.06
N ILE A 269 -25.75 -24.08 -11.26
CA ILE A 269 -26.04 -25.37 -10.63
C ILE A 269 -25.89 -26.47 -11.68
N VAL A 270 -25.18 -27.53 -11.32
CA VAL A 270 -24.99 -28.76 -12.10
C VAL A 270 -25.36 -29.95 -11.22
N ILE A 271 -26.07 -30.95 -11.75
CA ILE A 271 -26.35 -32.19 -11.00
C ILE A 271 -25.03 -32.98 -10.89
N SER A 272 -24.68 -33.47 -9.71
CA SER A 272 -23.39 -34.15 -9.47
C SER A 272 -23.18 -35.36 -10.38
N ASP A 273 -24.20 -36.21 -10.54
CA ASP A 273 -24.10 -37.44 -11.35
C ASP A 273 -23.85 -37.14 -12.83
N GLU A 274 -24.27 -35.96 -13.32
CA GLU A 274 -24.00 -35.56 -14.70
C GLU A 274 -22.51 -35.32 -14.94
N ILE A 275 -21.71 -35.03 -13.92
CA ILE A 275 -20.27 -34.80 -14.07
C ILE A 275 -19.52 -36.06 -14.50
N ASP A 276 -20.04 -37.26 -14.20
CA ASP A 276 -19.43 -38.50 -14.68
C ASP A 276 -19.45 -38.61 -16.22
N LYS A 277 -20.31 -37.84 -16.91
CA LYS A 277 -20.27 -37.71 -18.37
C LYS A 277 -18.99 -37.07 -18.87
N ILE A 278 -18.25 -36.31 -18.06
CA ILE A 278 -16.93 -35.78 -18.44
C ILE A 278 -15.84 -36.86 -18.31
N ARG A 279 -16.05 -37.89 -17.48
CA ARG A 279 -15.07 -38.97 -17.26
C ARG A 279 -15.05 -40.02 -18.37
N ARG A 280 -16.18 -40.21 -19.08
CA ARG A 280 -16.37 -41.21 -20.14
C ARG A 280 -16.05 -40.64 -21.52
#